data_AF-A0A9X1MN83-F1
#
_entry.id   AF-A0A9X1MN83-F1
#
_cell.length_a   1.000
_cell.length_b   1.000
_cell.length_c   1.000
_cell.angle_alpha   90.00
_cell.angle_beta   90.00
_cell.angle_gamma   90.00
#
_symmetry.space_group_name_H-M   'P 1'
#
loop_
_entity.id
_entity.type
_entity.pdbx_description
1 polymer ?
#
loop_
_entity_poly.entity_id
_entity_poly.type
_entity_poly.pdbx_seq_one_letter_code
_entity_poly.pdbx_strand_id
1 'polypeptide(L)' 'MAPISEDEFIRRCGPGVNRERGLKVRRIVSQQLGVDYDRVYPEQRFVEDLGA' A
#
# COMPACT_ATOMS: atom_id res chain seq x y z
N MET A 1 -12.73 1.07 -2.59
CA MET A 1 -11.89 2.21 -3.03
C MET A 1 -11.38 1.95 -4.46
N ALA A 2 -11.09 3.01 -5.23
CA ALA A 2 -10.66 2.91 -6.62
C ALA A 2 -9.13 2.72 -6.71
N PRO A 3 -8.62 1.77 -7.53
CA PRO A 3 -7.19 1.49 -7.67
C PRO A 3 -6.30 2.74 -7.77
N ILE A 4 -5.16 2.76 -7.09
CA ILE A 4 -4.20 3.87 -7.13
C ILE A 4 -2.87 3.47 -7.74
N SER A 5 -2.29 4.39 -8.51
CA SER A 5 -0.96 4.24 -9.09
C SER A 5 0.13 4.24 -8.01
N GLU A 6 1.36 3.91 -8.42
CA GLU A 6 2.53 3.99 -7.54
C GLU A 6 2.83 5.42 -7.09
N ASP A 7 2.69 6.39 -8.00
CA ASP A 7 2.93 7.80 -7.68
C ASP A 7 1.92 8.35 -6.66
N GLU A 8 0.65 7.96 -6.80
CA GLU A 8 -0.38 8.33 -5.84
C GLU A 8 -0.15 7.65 -4.49
N PHE A 9 0.20 6.36 -4.48
CA PHE A 9 0.55 5.65 -3.25
C PHE A 9 1.71 6.33 -2.51
N ILE A 10 2.81 6.64 -3.21
CA ILE A 10 3.98 7.29 -2.61
C ILE A 10 3.64 8.68 -2.08
N ARG A 11 2.80 9.44 -2.80
CA ARG A 11 2.31 10.74 -2.34
C ARG A 11 1.56 10.64 -1.01
N ARG A 12 0.84 9.53 -0.78
CA ARG A 12 0.08 9.26 0.45
C ARG A 12 0.92 8.73 1.62
N CYS A 13 2.06 8.07 1.36
CA CYS A 13 2.90 7.51 2.44
C CYS A 13 3.50 8.57 3.39
N GLY A 14 3.50 9.85 3.00
CA GLY A 14 4.01 10.95 3.79
C GLY A 14 5.44 11.39 3.41
N PRO A 15 5.90 12.53 3.96
CA PRO A 15 7.19 13.11 3.60
C PRO A 15 8.36 12.22 4.04
N GLY A 16 9.39 12.12 3.19
CA GLY A 16 10.63 11.39 3.51
C GLY A 16 10.58 9.87 3.24
N VAL A 17 9.45 9.34 2.76
CA VAL A 17 9.37 7.93 2.37
C VAL A 17 10.20 7.68 1.11
N ASN A 18 11.16 6.77 1.23
CA ASN A 18 11.93 6.29 0.09
C ASN A 18 11.01 5.49 -0.84
N ARG A 19 10.94 5.90 -2.11
CA ARG A 19 10.07 5.31 -3.14
C ARG A 19 10.21 3.80 -3.23
N GLU A 20 11.43 3.31 -3.40
CA GLU A 20 11.70 1.88 -3.59
C GLU A 20 11.25 1.06 -2.38
N ARG A 21 11.58 1.53 -1.17
CA ARG A 21 11.14 0.89 0.08
C ARG A 21 9.62 0.89 0.21
N GLY A 22 8.95 2.01 -0.09
CA GLY A 22 7.50 2.12 -0.04
C GLY A 22 6.80 1.11 -0.97
N LEU A 23 7.25 1.03 -2.24
CA LEU A 23 6.68 0.09 -3.21
C LEU A 23 7.00 -1.37 -2.86
N LYS A 24 8.18 -1.64 -2.29
CA LYS A 24 8.52 -2.97 -1.78
C LYS A 24 7.57 -3.40 -0.66
N VAL A 25 7.31 -2.54 0.33
CA VAL A 25 6.35 -2.84 1.40
C VAL A 25 4.96 -3.06 0.84
N ARG A 26 4.50 -2.20 -0.08
CA ARG A 26 3.20 -2.35 -0.75
C ARG A 26 3.03 -3.72 -1.40
N ARG A 27 4.07 -4.19 -2.10
CA ARG A 27 4.10 -5.52 -2.74
C ARG A 27 4.05 -6.65 -1.72
N ILE A 28 4.77 -6.53 -0.60
CA ILE A 28 4.74 -7.52 0.49
C ILE A 28 3.32 -7.63 1.06
N VAL A 29 2.68 -6.51 1.37
CA VAL A 29 1.31 -6.50 1.91
C VAL A 29 0.33 -7.18 0.95
N SER A 30 0.37 -6.81 -0.34
CA SER A 30 -0.45 -7.43 -1.38
C SER A 30 -0.26 -8.95 -1.45
N GLN A 31 1.00 -9.41 -1.47
CA GLN A 31 1.30 -10.84 -1.59
C GLN A 31 0.95 -11.64 -0.35
N GLN A 32 1.18 -11.10 0.85
CA GLN A 32 0.94 -11.82 2.11
C GLN A 32 -0.54 -11.88 2.47
N LEU A 33 -1.30 -10.82 2.15
CA LEU A 33 -2.72 -10.73 2.50
C LEU A 33 -3.66 -11.12 1.35
N GLY A 34 -3.11 -11.42 0.17
CA GLY A 34 -3.91 -11.75 -1.02
C GLY A 34 -4.75 -10.58 -1.54
N VAL A 35 -4.31 -9.34 -1.27
CA VAL A 35 -5.00 -8.10 -1.67
C VAL A 35 -4.41 -7.60 -2.98
N ASP A 36 -5.24 -7.10 -3.89
CA ASP A 36 -4.77 -6.49 -5.13
C ASP A 36 -3.77 -5.37 -4.85
N TYR A 37 -2.61 -5.40 -5.53
CA TYR A 37 -1.51 -4.45 -5.32
C TYR A 37 -1.96 -2.99 -5.45
N ASP A 38 -2.77 -2.70 -6.45
CA ASP A 38 -3.30 -1.37 -6.73
C ASP A 38 -4.38 -0.90 -5.72
N ARG A 39 -4.87 -1.82 -4.85
CA ARG A 39 -5.82 -1.57 -3.76
C ARG A 39 -5.20 -1.58 -2.37
N VAL A 40 -3.87 -1.62 -2.26
CA VAL A 40 -3.16 -1.36 -1.00
C VAL A 40 -2.93 0.15 -0.85
N TYR A 41 -3.39 0.71 0.28
CA TYR A 41 -3.30 2.13 0.63
C TYR A 41 -2.50 2.31 1.93
N PRO A 42 -1.69 3.36 2.07
CA PRO A 42 -0.88 3.60 3.27
C PRO A 42 -1.68 3.77 4.56
N GLU A 43 -2.90 4.30 4.45
CA GLU A 43 -3.82 4.56 5.57
C GLU A 43 -4.57 3.33 6.07
N GLN A 44 -4.49 2.19 5.38
CA GLN A 44 -5.20 0.97 5.75
C GLN A 44 -4.61 0.32 7.00
N ARG A 45 -5.50 -0.14 7.87
CA ARG A 45 -5.18 -0.94 9.03
C ARG A 45 -5.22 -2.42 8.63
N PHE A 46 -4.20 -3.19 9.02
CA PHE A 46 -4.07 -4.58 8.59
C PHE A 46 -5.28 -5.46 8.98
N VAL A 47 -5.78 -5.33 10.19
CA VAL A 47 -6.92 -6.16 10.67
C VAL A 47 -8.24 -5.63 10.13
N GLU A 48 -8.52 -4.36 10.37
CA GLU A 48 -9.87 -3.82 10.19
C GLU A 48 -10.20 -3.52 8.72
N ASP A 49 -9.20 -3.24 7.88
CA ASP A 49 -9.41 -2.87 6.47
C ASP A 49 -8.91 -3.94 5.49
N LEU A 50 -7.96 -4.79 5.89
CA LEU A 50 -7.34 -5.82 5.04
C LEU A 50 -7.62 -7.26 5.49
N GLY A 51 -8.26 -7.46 6.65
CA GLY A 51 -8.71 -8.78 7.11
C GLY A 51 -7.59 -9.73 7.58
N ALA A 52 -6.45 -9.18 7.98
CA ALA A 52 -5.34 -9.93 8.60
C ALA A 52 -5.66 -10.42 10.02
#